data_AF-A0A7S0N4N5-F1
#
_entry.id   AF-A0A7S0N4N5-F1
#
_cell.length_a   1.000
_cell.length_b   1.000
_cell.length_c   1.000
_cell.angle_alpha   90.00
_cell.angle_beta   90.00
_cell.angle_gamma   90.00
#
_symmetry.space_group_name_H-M   'P 1'
#
loop_
_entity.id
_entity.type
_entity.pdbx_description
1 polymer ?
#
loop_
_entity_poly.entity_id
_entity_poly.type
_entity_poly.pdbx_seq_one_letter_code
_entity_poly.pdbx_strand_id
1 'polypeptide(L)'
;GLLTKRDTWRVGQACIQVTRSIGDADVKGDGLTAEPEVFTRHLAPEDEFLVMACDGLWDTLSNEQVVAIVKDTVKHPGMVAQRLATEAINAGSGDNITVAVAFLRPDWTDCEKVASRELNYISAQLMEDDDAPEE
;
A
#
# COMPACT_ATOMS: atom_id res chain seq x y z
N GLY A 1 -23.62 15.36 -9.01
CA GLY A 1 -23.02 15.03 -10.31
C GLY A 1 -23.82 13.94 -10.98
N LEU A 2 -23.77 13.88 -12.31
CA LEU A 2 -24.34 12.77 -13.10
C LEU A 2 -23.45 11.53 -12.92
N LEU A 3 -24.03 10.36 -12.69
CA LEU A 3 -23.32 9.08 -12.66
C LEU A 3 -23.79 8.19 -13.81
N THR A 4 -22.85 7.63 -14.56
CA THR A 4 -23.11 6.72 -15.67
C THR A 4 -22.39 5.40 -15.44
N LYS A 5 -23.07 4.26 -15.64
CA LYS A 5 -22.44 2.92 -15.57
C LYS A 5 -22.06 2.46 -16.99
N ARG A 6 -20.77 2.32 -17.27
CA ARG A 6 -20.20 1.73 -18.49
C ARG A 6 -19.06 0.81 -18.06
N ASP A 7 -19.42 -0.44 -17.78
CA ASP A 7 -18.65 -1.45 -17.05
C ASP A 7 -18.39 -1.07 -15.58
N THR A 8 -17.76 0.08 -15.36
CA THR A 8 -17.54 0.73 -14.06
C THR A 8 -18.41 1.99 -13.90
N TRP A 9 -18.47 2.53 -12.69
CA TRP A 9 -19.13 3.80 -12.41
C TRP A 9 -18.27 4.97 -12.87
N ARG A 10 -18.91 5.96 -13.51
CA ARG A 10 -18.24 7.11 -14.10
C ARG A 10 -18.97 8.41 -13.76
N VAL A 11 -18.22 9.49 -13.58
CA VAL A 11 -18.68 10.83 -13.17
C VAL A 11 -18.81 11.74 -14.37
N GLY A 12 -19.91 12.50 -14.40
CA GLY A 12 -20.15 13.58 -15.37
C GLY A 12 -20.39 13.10 -16.79
N GLN A 13 -20.61 14.05 -17.70
CA GLN A 13 -20.83 13.74 -19.12
C GLN A 13 -19.54 13.19 -19.77
N ALA A 14 -18.37 13.65 -19.32
CA ALA A 14 -17.07 13.16 -19.78
C ALA A 14 -16.72 11.74 -19.30
N CYS A 15 -17.55 11.11 -18.45
CA CYS A 15 -17.42 9.70 -18.07
C CYS A 15 -16.07 9.35 -17.39
N ILE A 16 -15.65 10.15 -16.41
CA ILE A 16 -14.39 9.98 -15.66
C ILE A 16 -14.54 8.92 -14.56
N GLN A 17 -13.54 8.07 -14.33
CA GLN A 17 -13.59 6.97 -13.34
C GLN A 17 -13.16 7.36 -11.92
N VAL A 18 -12.96 8.65 -11.66
CA VAL A 18 -12.59 9.21 -10.35
C VAL A 18 -13.52 10.36 -9.99
N THR A 19 -13.66 10.63 -8.69
CA THR A 19 -14.40 11.79 -8.14
C THR A 19 -13.48 12.95 -7.77
N ARG A 20 -12.16 12.74 -7.81
CA ARG A 20 -11.15 13.77 -7.58
C ARG A 20 -10.04 13.66 -8.61
N SER A 21 -9.61 14.79 -9.17
CA SER A 21 -8.43 14.84 -10.06
C SER A 21 -7.84 16.25 -10.12
N ILE A 22 -6.55 16.35 -10.41
CA ILE A 22 -5.93 17.61 -10.85
C ILE A 22 -6.14 17.73 -12.36
N GLY A 23 -6.41 18.93 -12.88
CA GLY A 23 -6.78 19.13 -14.28
C GLY A 23 -8.28 18.99 -14.51
N ASP A 24 -8.70 18.45 -15.65
CA ASP A 24 -10.11 18.24 -16.04
C ASP A 24 -11.01 19.45 -15.76
N ALA A 25 -10.51 20.67 -16.02
CA ALA A 25 -11.13 21.92 -15.58
C ALA A 25 -12.57 22.05 -16.09
N ASP A 26 -12.81 21.59 -17.33
CA ASP A 26 -14.11 21.65 -18.00
C ASP A 26 -15.21 20.83 -17.30
N VAL A 27 -14.84 19.91 -16.38
CA VAL A 27 -15.79 19.02 -15.69
C VAL A 27 -15.72 19.10 -14.16
N LYS A 28 -15.00 20.07 -13.60
CA LYS A 28 -14.90 20.31 -12.14
C LYS A 28 -16.21 20.75 -11.45
N GLY A 29 -17.30 20.91 -12.20
CA GLY A 29 -18.65 21.14 -11.69
C GLY A 29 -19.56 19.91 -11.67
N ASP A 30 -19.16 18.81 -12.33
CA ASP A 30 -20.01 17.63 -12.57
C ASP A 30 -19.96 16.58 -11.44
N GLY A 31 -19.46 16.96 -10.26
CA GLY A 31 -19.16 16.05 -9.15
C GLY A 31 -17.71 15.57 -9.11
N LEU A 32 -16.83 16.21 -9.87
CA LEU A 32 -15.37 16.03 -9.82
C LEU A 32 -14.74 17.23 -9.08
N THR A 33 -13.89 17.00 -8.08
CA THR A 33 -13.20 18.09 -7.36
C THR A 33 -11.67 17.99 -7.51
N ALA A 34 -10.96 19.10 -7.34
CA ALA A 34 -9.50 19.11 -7.20
C ALA A 34 -9.07 19.11 -5.72
N GLU A 35 -10.01 19.21 -4.79
CA GLU A 35 -9.73 19.27 -3.36
C GLU A 35 -9.20 17.90 -2.86
N PRO A 36 -7.98 17.83 -2.32
CA PRO A 36 -7.41 16.58 -1.84
C PRO A 36 -8.12 16.09 -0.57
N GLU A 37 -7.88 14.84 -0.22
CA GLU A 37 -8.17 14.32 1.11
C GLU A 37 -6.85 14.23 1.87
N VAL A 38 -6.78 14.89 3.03
CA VAL A 38 -5.52 15.05 3.76
C VAL A 38 -5.63 14.35 5.11
N PHE A 39 -4.72 13.41 5.34
CA PHE A 39 -4.57 12.71 6.62
C PHE A 39 -3.17 12.95 7.17
N THR A 40 -3.06 13.06 8.49
CA THR A 40 -1.78 13.16 9.20
C THR A 40 -1.77 12.10 10.29
N ARG A 41 -0.69 11.33 10.35
CA ARG A 41 -0.47 10.30 11.37
C ARG A 41 0.95 10.42 11.90
N HIS A 42 1.10 10.28 13.22
CA HIS A 42 2.42 10.13 13.83
C HIS A 42 2.94 8.72 13.60
N LEU A 43 4.20 8.62 13.17
CA LEU A 43 4.86 7.32 13.03
C LEU A 43 5.01 6.68 14.41
N ALA A 44 4.55 5.44 14.51
CA ALA A 44 4.75 4.59 15.66
C ALA A 44 6.01 3.71 15.46
N PRO A 45 6.64 3.21 16.53
CA PRO A 45 7.79 2.32 16.41
C PRO A 45 7.49 1.06 15.59
N GLU A 46 6.24 0.63 15.51
CA GLU A 46 5.80 -0.55 14.77
C GLU A 46 5.61 -0.29 13.27
N ASP A 47 5.64 0.97 12.81
CA ASP A 47 5.51 1.32 11.40
C ASP A 47 6.83 0.99 10.66
N GLU A 48 6.78 -0.01 9.77
CA GLU A 48 7.98 -0.54 9.12
C GLU A 48 8.24 0.10 7.74
N PHE A 49 7.22 0.15 6.88
CA PHE A 49 7.25 0.69 5.51
C PHE A 49 6.04 1.57 5.21
N LEU A 50 6.20 2.37 4.16
CA LEU A 50 5.11 2.87 3.34
C LEU A 50 5.23 2.32 1.91
N VAL A 51 4.13 1.78 1.37
CA VAL A 51 3.95 1.54 -0.07
C VAL A 51 2.95 2.55 -0.62
N MET A 52 3.31 3.22 -1.71
CA MET A 52 2.39 4.02 -2.53
C MET A 52 2.43 3.49 -3.96
N ALA A 53 1.27 3.33 -4.59
CA ALA A 53 1.18 2.86 -5.96
C ALA A 53 -0.11 3.35 -6.64
N CYS A 54 -0.13 3.31 -7.97
CA CYS A 54 -1.35 3.50 -8.75
C CYS A 54 -2.26 2.25 -8.69
N ASP A 55 -3.49 2.41 -9.17
CA ASP A 55 -4.51 1.36 -9.33
C ASP A 55 -4.02 0.14 -10.10
N GLY A 56 -3.13 0.31 -11.08
CA GLY A 56 -2.49 -0.83 -11.76
C GLY A 56 -1.86 -1.88 -10.83
N LEU A 57 -1.41 -1.51 -9.62
CA LEU A 57 -1.02 -2.46 -8.57
C LEU A 57 -2.25 -2.98 -7.80
N TRP A 58 -3.04 -2.05 -7.24
CA TRP A 58 -4.10 -2.34 -6.27
C TRP A 58 -5.33 -3.05 -6.86
N ASP A 59 -5.51 -2.99 -8.17
CA ASP A 59 -6.55 -3.74 -8.89
C ASP A 59 -6.24 -5.24 -8.95
N THR A 60 -4.99 -5.65 -8.70
CA THR A 60 -4.54 -7.04 -8.83
C THR A 60 -3.99 -7.66 -7.55
N LEU A 61 -3.42 -6.86 -6.64
CA LEU A 61 -2.85 -7.34 -5.38
C LEU A 61 -3.56 -6.74 -4.17
N SER A 62 -3.89 -7.58 -3.18
CA SER A 62 -4.41 -7.15 -1.89
C SER A 62 -3.31 -6.56 -1.00
N ASN A 63 -3.72 -5.80 0.02
CA ASN A 63 -2.80 -5.25 1.02
C ASN A 63 -1.96 -6.35 1.68
N GLU A 64 -2.57 -7.49 2.00
CA GLU A 64 -1.92 -8.63 2.65
C GLU A 64 -0.87 -9.27 1.73
N GLN A 65 -1.18 -9.40 0.43
CA GLN A 65 -0.21 -9.89 -0.55
C GLN A 65 0.98 -8.95 -0.69
N VAL A 66 0.73 -7.63 -0.74
CA VAL A 66 1.78 -6.62 -0.79
C VAL A 66 2.67 -6.71 0.45
N VAL A 67 2.08 -6.81 1.66
CA VAL A 67 2.83 -6.98 2.92
C VAL A 67 3.69 -8.24 2.89
N ALA A 68 3.13 -9.37 2.44
CA ALA A 68 3.87 -10.63 2.33
C ALA A 68 5.06 -10.51 1.38
N ILE A 69 4.87 -9.91 0.20
CA ILE A 69 5.94 -9.68 -0.78
C ILE A 69 7.03 -8.78 -0.18
N VAL A 70 6.65 -7.68 0.48
CA VAL A 70 7.62 -6.77 1.12
C VAL A 70 8.45 -7.50 2.17
N LYS A 71 7.82 -8.36 3.00
CA LYS A 71 8.51 -9.12 4.04
C LYS A 71 9.45 -10.20 3.48
N ASP A 72 9.05 -10.87 2.39
CA ASP A 72 9.80 -11.93 1.70
C ASP A 72 10.93 -11.41 0.79
N THR A 73 10.95 -10.11 0.47
CA THR A 73 11.93 -9.54 -0.46
C THR A 73 13.19 -9.04 0.24
N VAL A 74 14.30 -9.02 -0.51
CA VAL A 74 15.56 -8.37 -0.12
C VAL A 74 15.27 -6.98 0.43
N LYS A 75 15.95 -6.64 1.54
CA LYS A 75 15.80 -5.41 2.30
C LYS A 75 16.37 -4.18 1.60
N HIS A 76 15.99 -3.96 0.35
CA HIS A 76 16.29 -2.75 -0.42
C HIS A 76 14.99 -2.23 -1.07
N PRO A 77 14.57 -0.98 -0.80
CA PRO A 77 13.25 -0.49 -1.21
C PRO A 77 13.03 -0.52 -2.72
N GLY A 78 14.06 -0.25 -3.52
CA GLY A 78 13.97 -0.33 -4.98
C GLY A 78 13.72 -1.75 -5.51
N MET A 79 14.25 -2.78 -4.84
CA MET A 79 14.01 -4.17 -5.23
C MET A 79 12.60 -4.61 -4.85
N VAL A 80 12.11 -4.16 -3.69
CA VAL A 80 10.72 -4.37 -3.26
C VAL A 80 9.76 -3.73 -4.26
N ALA A 81 9.98 -2.47 -4.63
CA ALA A 81 9.13 -1.77 -5.62
C ALA A 81 9.11 -2.51 -6.97
N GLN A 82 10.29 -2.95 -7.46
CA GLN A 82 10.38 -3.72 -8.70
C GLN A 82 9.65 -5.06 -8.61
N ARG A 83 9.77 -5.78 -7.48
CA ARG A 83 9.08 -7.05 -7.28
C ARG A 83 7.58 -6.86 -7.22
N LEU A 84 7.09 -5.87 -6.48
CA LEU A 84 5.65 -5.54 -6.43
C LEU A 84 5.09 -5.24 -7.82
N ALA A 85 5.78 -4.43 -8.62
CA ALA A 85 5.37 -4.15 -10.00
C ALA A 85 5.34 -5.42 -10.87
N THR A 86 6.34 -6.29 -10.70
CA THR A 86 6.42 -7.56 -11.44
C THR A 86 5.30 -8.52 -11.05
N GLU A 87 4.97 -8.62 -9.76
CA GLU A 87 3.88 -9.48 -9.29
C GLU A 87 2.51 -8.98 -9.77
N ALA A 88 2.28 -7.67 -9.85
CA ALA A 88 1.05 -7.14 -10.45
C ALA A 88 0.92 -7.46 -11.94
N ILE A 89 2.03 -7.41 -12.71
CA ILE A 89 2.05 -7.85 -14.11
C ILE A 89 1.70 -9.34 -14.19
N ASN A 90 2.32 -10.17 -13.35
CA ASN A 90 2.08 -11.62 -13.32
C ASN A 90 0.65 -11.97 -12.88
N ALA A 91 0.04 -11.16 -12.01
CA ALA A 91 -1.35 -11.27 -11.59
C ALA A 91 -2.34 -10.79 -12.67
N GLY A 92 -1.85 -10.28 -13.81
CA GLY A 92 -2.66 -9.93 -14.98
C GLY A 92 -3.04 -8.46 -15.08
N SER A 93 -2.30 -7.56 -14.42
CA SER A 93 -2.55 -6.12 -14.54
C SER A 93 -2.39 -5.67 -15.99
N GLY A 94 -3.43 -5.02 -16.51
CA GLY A 94 -3.47 -4.47 -17.87
C GLY A 94 -3.20 -2.98 -17.96
N ASP A 95 -2.80 -2.34 -16.85
CA ASP A 95 -2.62 -0.90 -16.76
C ASP A 95 -1.14 -0.51 -16.56
N ASN A 96 -0.86 0.80 -16.54
CA ASN A 96 0.41 1.34 -16.09
C ASN A 96 0.60 1.06 -14.60
N ILE A 97 1.80 0.62 -14.24
CA ILE A 97 2.14 0.26 -12.86
C ILE A 97 3.29 1.14 -12.40
N THR A 98 3.06 1.91 -11.34
CA THR A 98 4.05 2.72 -10.65
C THR A 98 3.99 2.40 -9.17
N VAL A 99 5.14 2.09 -8.56
CA VAL A 99 5.25 1.74 -7.15
C VAL A 99 6.40 2.52 -6.51
N ALA A 100 6.13 3.14 -5.37
CA ALA A 100 7.12 3.78 -4.51
C ALA A 100 7.11 3.11 -3.14
N VAL A 101 8.29 2.73 -2.65
CA VAL A 101 8.47 2.08 -1.34
C VAL A 101 9.45 2.90 -0.52
N ALA A 102 9.06 3.22 0.71
CA ALA A 102 9.91 3.87 1.69
C ALA A 102 10.01 2.99 2.94
N PHE A 103 11.24 2.71 3.38
CA PHE A 103 11.47 2.07 4.67
C PHE A 103 11.52 3.16 5.73
N LEU A 104 10.67 3.02 6.74
CA LEU A 104 10.49 4.03 7.78
C LEU A 104 11.46 3.82 8.95
N ARG A 105 12.15 2.68 8.99
CA ARG A 105 13.13 2.36 10.03
C ARG A 105 14.53 2.05 9.47
N PRO A 106 15.61 2.52 10.13
CA PRO A 106 16.99 2.30 9.67
C PRO A 106 17.48 0.86 9.80
N ASP A 107 16.95 0.10 10.77
CA ASP A 107 17.32 -1.29 11.03
C ASP A 107 16.77 -2.25 9.96
N TRP A 108 15.82 -1.79 9.16
CA TRP A 108 15.14 -2.66 8.22
C TRP A 108 15.92 -2.90 6.93
N THR A 109 16.94 -2.09 6.63
CA THR A 109 17.92 -2.35 5.58
C THR A 109 19.01 -3.36 5.99
N ASP A 110 19.03 -3.78 7.26
CA ASP A 110 20.08 -4.61 7.86
C ASP A 110 19.52 -5.99 8.24
N CYS A 111 19.73 -7.00 7.39
CA CYS A 111 19.14 -8.33 7.55
C CYS A 111 19.44 -8.99 8.91
N GLU A 112 20.60 -8.75 9.52
CA GLU A 112 20.94 -9.31 10.83
C GLU A 112 20.10 -8.71 11.96
N LYS A 113 19.82 -7.41 11.88
CA LYS A 113 18.97 -6.70 12.85
C LYS A 113 17.49 -7.06 12.70
N VAL A 114 17.05 -7.33 11.47
CA VAL A 114 15.68 -7.81 11.22
C VAL A 114 15.47 -9.21 11.80
N ALA A 115 16.37 -10.15 11.51
CA ALA A 115 16.24 -11.54 11.98
C ALA A 115 16.28 -11.63 13.52
N SER A 116 17.18 -10.88 14.16
CA SER A 116 17.26 -10.83 15.62
C SER A 116 16.01 -10.20 16.26
N ARG A 117 15.38 -9.22 15.61
CA ARG A 117 14.13 -8.61 16.10
C ARG A 117 12.93 -9.54 15.98
N GLU A 118 12.77 -10.27 14.88
CA GLU A 118 11.71 -11.29 14.75
C GLU A 118 11.84 -12.34 15.85
N LEU A 119 13.06 -12.82 16.12
CA LEU A 119 13.32 -13.74 17.23
C LEU A 119 13.01 -13.12 18.61
N ASN A 120 13.37 -11.86 18.83
CA ASN A 120 13.07 -11.16 20.08
C ASN A 120 11.56 -10.94 20.27
N TYR A 121 10.83 -10.63 19.20
CA TYR A 121 9.38 -10.45 19.23
C TYR A 121 8.68 -11.77 19.55
N ILE A 122 9.05 -12.86 18.87
CA ILE A 122 8.53 -14.21 19.17
C ILE A 122 8.87 -14.61 20.61
N SER A 123 10.10 -14.35 21.07
CA SER A 123 10.49 -14.64 22.45
C SER A 123 9.70 -13.83 23.48
N ALA A 124 9.41 -12.56 23.20
CA ALA A 124 8.62 -11.72 24.10
C ALA A 124 7.16 -12.21 24.18
N GLN A 125 6.57 -12.58 23.04
CA GLN A 125 5.22 -13.14 22.99
C GLN A 125 5.10 -14.47 23.74
N LEU A 126 6.10 -15.35 23.62
CA LEU A 126 6.14 -16.62 24.35
C LEU A 126 6.36 -16.45 25.86
N MET A 127 7.02 -15.36 26.29
CA MET A 127 7.17 -15.06 27.72
C MET A 127 5.88 -14.53 28.35
N GLU A 128 4.96 -13.93 27.57
CA GLU A 128 3.65 -13.49 28.07
C GLU A 128 2.68 -14.67 28.31
N ASP A 129 2.88 -15.82 27.66
CA ASP A 129 2.01 -16.99 27.79
C ASP A 129 2.32 -17.86 29.04
N ASP A 130 3.51 -17.75 29.63
CA ASP A 130 3.96 -18.54 30.80
C ASP A 130 3.53 -17.93 32.17
N ASP A 131 2.97 -16.71 32.17
CA ASP A 131 2.46 -16.00 33.37
C ASP A 131 0.92 -16.08 33.50
N ALA A 132 0.25 -16.88 32.66
CA ALA A 132 -1.17 -17.14 32.81
C ALA A 132 -1.42 -17.94 34.11
N PRO A 133 -2.29 -17.47 35.02
CA PRO A 133 -2.54 -18.19 36.26
C PRO A 133 -3.13 -19.58 35.94
N GLU A 134 -2.48 -20.63 36.43
CA GLU A 134 -3.06 -21.98 36.44
C GLU A 134 -4.40 -21.93 37.22
N GLU A 135 -5.51 -22.21 36.53
CA GLU A 135 -6.82 -22.45 37.17
C GLU A 135 -6.86 -23.76 37.96
#